data_AF-A0A0N8HXW6-F1
#
_entry.id   AF-A0A0N8HXW6-F1
#
_cell.length_a   1.000
_cell.length_b   1.000
_cell.length_c   1.000
_cell.angle_alpha   90.00
_cell.angle_beta   90.00
_cell.angle_gamma   90.00
#
_symmetry.space_group_name_H-M   'P 1'
#
loop_
_entity.id
_entity.type
_entity.pdbx_description
1 polymer ?
#
loop_
_entity_poly.entity_id
_entity_poly.type
_entity_poly.pdbx_seq_one_letter_code
_entity_poly.pdbx_strand_id
1 'polypeptide(L)'
;MGQAVTARRAPAHAGSGGQEQVSAGVLPRVAGYVWCAAILWLLGSNIVAPSFGSTRYQTLAALLAAAAILLLTLGVPWLLARLDMVFRRHSWVLVIGSVAGWGAVFAAIARLADAVRLPPDWDAYPVFNSAAALAAENTDEANHSYFRVNPNNVLLTLLLSRYLAAAEDLGSVDLRQSAAYLSAGVLFCGMILTYAAAAMIAGRQAARLTLVPSLALTGASPWLPVLYSDTAGLVFPVLILCLLLLAGKSVLWLRLVLWALAGALSAAGYGIKPTVLAVLAAAVLVGLFSLRGPTWKRQLLGTLLTAAVAAAAFGGMRQAVHSWEQSSGIYGAGGTAEAALPPTHFLKVGAQHYPGPYGEFYGAFNQADLSGTLESAPGQERFNAGLEAYRDRVTAMGPAGYAGFLNAKLRWITGDGSFFSWGEGQMKAENFLADDPLSRTIQDFYGPGRPGFDFLRSVWQGTWFIVLALCGAGLFLRSPALVSQPAAIARISLACLFVFLMFSEGRARFLYLYVPFFIVLGSLSLLRLQQLVRGHPARHRERRRGQAPSSAAEVVE
;
A
#
# COMPACT_ATOMS: atom_id res chain seq x y z
N MET A 1 -12.88 37.69 52.80
CA MET A 1 -13.10 36.34 53.39
C MET A 1 -14.50 35.92 52.96
N GLY A 2 -14.80 34.97 52.09
CA GLY A 2 -14.09 33.81 51.55
C GLY A 2 -15.21 32.87 51.09
N GLN A 3 -15.82 33.13 49.92
CA GLN A 3 -16.87 32.28 49.35
C GLN A 3 -16.22 31.07 48.66
N ALA A 4 -16.42 29.90 49.23
CA ALA A 4 -15.93 28.63 48.70
C ALA A 4 -16.80 28.19 47.50
N VAL A 5 -16.26 28.37 46.30
CA VAL A 5 -16.77 27.77 45.07
C VAL A 5 -16.48 26.26 45.12
N THR A 6 -17.53 25.46 45.28
CA THR A 6 -17.44 23.99 45.18
C THR A 6 -17.34 23.60 43.71
N ALA A 7 -16.10 23.45 43.24
CA ALA A 7 -15.81 22.85 41.94
C ALA A 7 -16.29 21.39 41.92
N ARG A 8 -17.40 21.13 41.22
CA ARG A 8 -17.83 19.77 40.83
C ARG A 8 -16.71 19.16 39.98
N ARG A 9 -15.98 18.20 40.56
CA ARG A 9 -15.04 17.34 39.84
C ARG A 9 -15.80 16.60 38.72
N ALA A 10 -15.45 16.90 37.48
CA ALA A 10 -15.82 16.07 36.34
C ALA A 10 -15.25 14.65 36.53
N PRO A 11 -16.02 13.58 36.28
CA PRO A 11 -15.49 12.24 36.37
C PRO A 11 -14.45 12.03 35.26
N ALA A 12 -13.24 11.65 35.66
CA ALA A 12 -12.20 11.22 34.75
C ALA A 12 -12.70 10.02 33.94
N HIS A 13 -13.01 10.24 32.66
CA HIS A 13 -13.27 9.17 31.71
C HIS A 13 -12.00 8.34 31.53
N ALA A 14 -11.91 7.25 32.29
CA ALA A 14 -11.00 6.15 32.01
C ALA A 14 -11.40 5.54 30.65
N GLY A 15 -10.63 5.89 29.63
CA GLY A 15 -10.81 5.44 28.25
C GLY A 15 -10.69 3.92 28.13
N SER A 16 -11.84 3.27 28.06
CA SER A 16 -12.02 1.96 27.42
C SER A 16 -13.40 1.91 26.76
N GLY A 17 -13.72 2.95 25.98
CA GLY A 17 -14.83 2.91 25.04
C GLY A 17 -14.45 2.03 23.86
N GLY A 18 -14.68 0.72 23.99
CA GLY A 18 -14.75 -0.17 22.83
C GLY A 18 -15.94 0.27 21.98
N GLN A 19 -15.72 1.21 21.08
CA GLN A 19 -16.73 1.60 20.09
C GLN A 19 -17.03 0.37 19.23
N GLU A 20 -18.29 -0.07 19.27
CA GLU A 20 -18.77 -1.15 18.41
C GLU A 20 -18.55 -0.79 16.94
N GLN A 21 -17.61 -1.49 16.31
CA GLN A 21 -17.41 -1.33 14.88
C GLN A 21 -18.58 -1.93 14.11
N VAL A 22 -19.08 -1.17 13.15
CA VAL A 22 -20.11 -1.64 12.24
C VAL A 22 -19.52 -2.76 11.39
N SER A 23 -20.00 -3.98 11.63
CA SER A 23 -19.67 -5.13 10.79
C SER A 23 -20.06 -4.86 9.34
N ALA A 24 -19.21 -5.28 8.40
CA ALA A 24 -19.57 -5.31 6.99
C ALA A 24 -20.77 -6.24 6.73
N GLY A 25 -21.50 -5.97 5.65
CA GLY A 25 -22.58 -6.85 5.18
C GLY A 25 -22.10 -8.25 4.85
N VAL A 26 -23.03 -9.16 4.52
CA VAL A 26 -22.67 -10.56 4.21
C VAL A 26 -21.80 -10.64 2.96
N LEU A 27 -22.21 -9.98 1.87
CA LEU A 27 -21.50 -10.08 0.58
C LEU A 27 -20.05 -9.55 0.66
N PRO A 28 -19.74 -8.38 1.23
CA PRO A 28 -18.36 -7.93 1.38
C PRO A 28 -17.52 -8.84 2.28
N ARG A 29 -18.12 -9.48 3.29
CA ARG A 29 -17.42 -10.46 4.13
C ARG A 29 -17.09 -11.73 3.36
N VAL A 30 -18.03 -12.24 2.56
CA VAL A 30 -17.81 -13.41 1.69
C VAL A 30 -16.72 -13.13 0.67
N ALA A 31 -16.79 -11.99 -0.03
CA ALA A 31 -15.72 -11.56 -0.96
C ALA A 31 -14.36 -11.46 -0.25
N GLY A 32 -14.34 -10.91 0.96
CA GLY A 32 -13.14 -10.89 1.80
C GLY A 32 -12.60 -12.28 2.14
N TYR A 33 -13.46 -13.27 2.41
CA TYR A 33 -13.05 -14.65 2.66
C TYR A 33 -12.52 -15.34 1.40
N VAL A 34 -13.14 -15.12 0.25
CA VAL A 34 -12.63 -15.60 -1.04
C VAL A 34 -11.23 -15.05 -1.30
N TRP A 35 -11.02 -13.76 -1.03
CA TRP A 35 -9.69 -13.15 -1.14
C TRP A 35 -8.68 -13.79 -0.16
N CYS A 36 -9.05 -14.01 1.11
CA CYS A 36 -8.18 -14.70 2.06
C CYS A 36 -7.81 -16.12 1.59
N ALA A 37 -8.77 -16.87 1.03
CA ALA A 37 -8.52 -18.21 0.49
C ALA A 37 -7.57 -18.17 -0.72
N ALA A 38 -7.75 -17.19 -1.62
CA ALA A 38 -6.84 -16.97 -2.75
C ALA A 38 -5.41 -16.66 -2.27
N ILE A 39 -5.24 -15.84 -1.23
CA ILE A 39 -3.92 -15.57 -0.65
C ILE A 39 -3.27 -16.83 -0.09
N LEU A 40 -4.01 -17.68 0.62
CA LEU A 40 -3.48 -18.95 1.14
C LEU A 40 -3.06 -19.89 0.01
N TRP A 41 -3.86 -19.97 -1.06
CA TRP A 41 -3.53 -20.73 -2.26
C TRP A 41 -2.24 -20.22 -2.93
N LEU A 42 -2.13 -18.90 -3.13
CA LEU A 42 -0.95 -18.26 -3.73
C LEU A 42 0.30 -18.43 -2.87
N LEU A 43 0.18 -18.34 -1.54
CA LEU A 43 1.27 -18.59 -0.62
C LEU A 43 1.70 -20.06 -0.66
N GLY A 44 0.75 -20.99 -0.50
CA GLY A 44 1.05 -22.43 -0.51
C GLY A 44 1.68 -22.88 -1.82
N SER A 45 1.15 -22.39 -2.94
CA SER A 45 1.71 -22.68 -4.27
C SER A 45 3.11 -22.09 -4.47
N ASN A 46 3.41 -20.89 -3.95
CA ASN A 46 4.77 -20.33 -4.01
C ASN A 46 5.75 -21.00 -3.03
N ILE A 47 5.28 -21.64 -1.95
CA ILE A 47 6.15 -22.44 -1.08
C ILE A 47 6.54 -23.76 -1.77
N VAL A 48 5.59 -24.40 -2.45
CA VAL A 48 5.79 -25.70 -3.12
C VAL A 48 6.48 -25.56 -4.47
N ALA A 49 6.06 -24.58 -5.27
CA ALA A 49 6.58 -24.29 -6.61
C ALA A 49 6.85 -22.77 -6.73
N PRO A 50 7.97 -22.29 -6.17
CA PRO A 50 8.27 -20.86 -6.12
C PRO A 50 8.33 -20.22 -7.50
N SER A 51 7.60 -19.12 -7.68
CA SER A 51 7.85 -18.17 -8.76
C SER A 51 8.80 -17.09 -8.25
N PHE A 52 10.01 -17.07 -8.78
CA PHE A 52 11.03 -16.09 -8.43
C PHE A 52 10.85 -14.82 -9.25
N GLY A 53 11.25 -13.66 -8.68
CA GLY A 53 11.39 -12.42 -9.45
C GLY A 53 12.73 -12.38 -10.19
N SER A 54 13.47 -11.28 -10.02
CA SER A 54 14.79 -11.09 -10.63
C SER A 54 15.89 -11.98 -10.03
N THR A 55 15.71 -12.39 -8.78
CA THR A 55 16.72 -13.15 -8.02
C THR A 55 16.06 -14.32 -7.30
N ARG A 56 16.77 -15.46 -7.27
CA ARG A 56 16.30 -16.64 -6.54
C ARG A 56 16.56 -16.46 -5.05
N TYR A 57 15.62 -16.90 -4.22
CA TYR A 57 15.81 -17.00 -2.77
C TYR A 57 15.92 -18.44 -2.31
N GLN A 58 16.67 -18.65 -1.22
CA GLN A 58 16.71 -19.93 -0.54
C GLN A 58 15.50 -20.04 0.38
N THR A 59 14.61 -20.99 0.11
CA THR A 59 13.35 -21.16 0.86
C THR A 59 13.59 -21.33 2.36
N LEU A 60 14.58 -22.12 2.77
CA LEU A 60 14.90 -22.31 4.20
C LEU A 60 15.32 -20.99 4.87
N ALA A 61 16.20 -20.20 4.23
CA ALA A 61 16.62 -18.90 4.75
C ALA A 61 15.45 -17.92 4.87
N ALA A 62 14.55 -17.89 3.87
CA ALA A 62 13.34 -17.08 3.91
C ALA A 62 12.39 -17.51 5.05
N LEU A 63 12.23 -18.81 5.30
CA LEU A 63 11.41 -19.32 6.40
C LEU A 63 12.02 -19.01 7.78
N LEU A 64 13.34 -19.11 7.93
CA LEU A 64 14.04 -18.71 9.16
C LEU A 64 13.90 -17.20 9.40
N ALA A 65 14.05 -16.38 8.36
CA ALA A 65 13.80 -14.95 8.43
C ALA A 65 12.33 -14.64 8.80
N ALA A 66 11.36 -15.37 8.23
CA ALA A 66 9.95 -15.23 8.57
C ALA A 66 9.69 -15.51 10.07
N ALA A 67 10.31 -16.56 10.63
CA ALA A 67 10.21 -16.89 12.05
C ALA A 67 10.82 -15.77 12.93
N ALA A 68 12.01 -15.27 12.57
CA ALA A 68 12.67 -14.17 13.28
C ALA A 68 11.81 -12.88 13.25
N ILE A 69 11.26 -12.53 12.08
CA ILE A 69 10.39 -11.37 11.90
C ILE A 69 9.09 -11.52 12.70
N LEU A 70 8.49 -12.71 12.75
CA LEU A 70 7.31 -12.96 13.57
C LEU A 70 7.62 -12.77 15.07
N LEU A 71 8.75 -13.30 15.55
CA LEU A 71 9.20 -13.13 16.94
C LEU A 71 9.42 -11.65 17.28
N LEU A 72 10.08 -10.89 16.40
CA LEU A 72 10.26 -9.44 16.56
C LEU A 72 8.92 -8.70 16.54
N THR A 73 8.02 -9.07 15.64
CA THR A 73 6.68 -8.47 15.53
C THR A 73 5.86 -8.70 16.81
N LEU A 74 6.09 -9.80 17.52
CA LEU A 74 5.46 -10.06 18.83
C LEU A 74 6.20 -9.38 19.99
N GLY A 75 7.54 -9.37 19.95
CA GLY A 75 8.42 -8.87 21.00
C GLY A 75 8.47 -7.34 21.12
N VAL A 76 8.56 -6.63 19.99
CA VAL A 76 8.62 -5.15 19.98
C VAL A 76 7.37 -4.52 20.61
N PRO A 77 6.13 -4.90 20.25
CA PRO A 77 4.93 -4.39 20.93
C PRO A 77 4.88 -4.70 22.42
N TRP A 78 5.36 -5.88 22.82
CA TRP A 78 5.46 -6.26 24.23
C TRP A 78 6.43 -5.36 24.98
N LEU A 79 7.61 -5.09 24.42
CA LEU A 79 8.60 -4.17 25.00
C LEU A 79 8.03 -2.74 25.11
N LEU A 80 7.40 -2.24 24.05
CA LEU A 80 6.76 -0.91 24.05
C LEU A 80 5.63 -0.81 25.09
N ALA A 81 4.88 -1.89 25.32
CA ALA A 81 3.87 -1.94 26.36
C ALA A 81 4.49 -1.95 27.77
N ARG A 82 5.68 -2.55 27.97
CA ARG A 82 6.43 -2.46 29.23
C ARG A 82 6.92 -1.04 29.48
N LEU A 83 7.48 -0.38 28.48
CA LEU A 83 7.91 1.02 28.57
C LEU A 83 6.75 1.96 28.90
N ASP A 84 5.59 1.78 28.25
CA ASP A 84 4.38 2.55 28.59
C ASP A 84 4.00 2.42 30.06
N MET A 85 4.12 1.21 30.65
CA MET A 85 3.77 0.98 32.04
C MET A 85 4.77 1.64 33.00
N VAL A 86 6.06 1.52 32.72
CA VAL A 86 7.13 2.13 33.54
C VAL A 86 7.01 3.65 33.55
N PHE A 87 6.84 4.27 32.38
CA PHE A 87 6.78 5.73 32.24
C PHE A 87 5.35 6.29 32.25
N ARG A 88 4.35 5.52 32.69
CA ARG A 88 2.93 5.94 32.67
C ARG A 88 2.69 7.25 33.44
N ARG A 89 3.43 7.46 34.54
CA ARG A 89 3.36 8.69 35.37
C ARG A 89 4.11 9.87 34.76
N HIS A 90 4.95 9.63 33.76
CA HIS A 90 5.75 10.63 33.06
C HIS A 90 5.43 10.60 31.57
N SER A 91 4.17 10.89 31.21
CA SER A 91 3.68 10.82 29.83
C SER A 91 4.49 11.68 28.84
N TRP A 92 5.07 12.79 29.30
CA TRP A 92 5.97 13.61 28.50
C TRP A 92 7.23 12.84 28.02
N VAL A 93 7.77 11.94 28.83
CA VAL A 93 8.92 11.08 28.45
C VAL A 93 8.51 10.15 27.30
N LEU A 94 7.30 9.59 27.37
CA LEU A 94 6.78 8.73 26.30
C LEU A 94 6.54 9.52 24.99
N VAL A 95 6.11 10.78 25.09
CA VAL A 95 5.95 11.65 23.92
C VAL A 95 7.30 11.99 23.30
N ILE A 96 8.25 12.49 24.09
CA ILE A 96 9.61 12.82 23.61
C ILE A 96 10.28 11.58 23.04
N GLY A 97 10.21 10.43 23.73
CA GLY A 97 10.76 9.17 23.25
C GLY A 97 10.10 8.68 21.96
N SER A 98 8.79 8.91 21.77
CA SER A 98 8.11 8.59 20.52
C SER A 98 8.56 9.50 19.38
N VAL A 99 8.68 10.81 19.62
CA VAL A 99 9.17 11.77 18.62
C VAL A 99 10.61 11.45 18.22
N ALA A 100 11.48 11.22 19.20
CA ALA A 100 12.86 10.83 18.96
C ALA A 100 12.95 9.47 18.22
N GLY A 101 12.13 8.49 18.59
CA GLY A 101 12.09 7.19 17.92
C GLY A 101 11.64 7.28 16.47
N TRP A 102 10.57 8.02 16.18
CA TRP A 102 10.13 8.26 14.79
C TRP A 102 11.16 9.09 14.01
N GLY A 103 11.79 10.08 14.64
CA GLY A 103 12.87 10.86 14.03
C GLY A 103 14.09 10.00 13.67
N ALA A 104 14.49 9.08 14.56
CA ALA A 104 15.56 8.13 14.30
C ALA A 104 15.22 7.15 13.16
N VAL A 105 13.96 6.68 13.09
CA VAL A 105 13.49 5.86 11.97
C VAL A 105 13.54 6.63 10.66
N PHE A 106 13.07 7.87 10.62
CA PHE A 106 13.16 8.71 9.41
C PHE A 106 14.62 8.94 8.99
N ALA A 107 15.49 9.31 9.93
CA ALA A 107 16.91 9.52 9.66
C ALA A 107 17.58 8.25 9.12
N ALA A 108 17.24 7.07 9.65
CA ALA A 108 17.73 5.80 9.14
C ALA A 108 17.27 5.53 7.71
N ILE A 109 15.98 5.72 7.40
CA ILE A 109 15.44 5.52 6.04
C ILE A 109 16.09 6.51 5.06
N ALA A 110 16.24 7.78 5.45
CA ALA A 110 16.90 8.80 4.63
C ALA A 110 18.36 8.44 4.36
N ARG A 111 19.10 7.99 5.38
CA ARG A 111 20.49 7.54 5.22
C ARG A 111 20.62 6.31 4.33
N LEU A 112 19.69 5.36 4.45
CA LEU A 112 19.62 4.17 3.58
C LEU A 112 19.34 4.59 2.13
N ALA A 113 18.30 5.41 1.90
CA ALA A 113 17.94 5.91 0.57
C ALA A 113 19.13 6.59 -0.11
N ASP A 114 19.83 7.45 0.63
CA ASP A 114 21.01 8.14 0.14
C ASP A 114 22.16 7.17 -0.19
N ALA A 115 22.42 6.18 0.68
CA ALA A 115 23.48 5.19 0.49
C ALA A 115 23.30 4.37 -0.78
N VAL A 116 22.05 4.00 -1.08
CA VAL A 116 21.71 3.02 -2.11
C VAL A 116 21.16 3.69 -3.37
N ARG A 117 21.24 5.01 -3.48
CA ARG A 117 20.72 5.74 -4.64
C ARG A 117 21.44 5.31 -5.92
N LEU A 118 20.65 5.03 -6.95
CA LEU A 118 21.12 4.64 -8.28
C LEU A 118 20.78 5.74 -9.30
N PRO A 119 21.49 5.80 -10.43
CA PRO A 119 21.00 6.52 -11.60
C PRO A 119 19.58 6.01 -11.94
N PRO A 120 18.63 6.90 -12.25
CA PRO A 120 17.33 6.48 -12.75
C PRO A 120 17.51 5.75 -14.08
N ASP A 121 16.68 4.74 -14.31
CA ASP A 121 16.73 3.86 -15.49
C ASP A 121 15.29 3.53 -15.92
N TRP A 122 15.10 2.80 -17.03
CA TRP A 122 13.79 2.39 -17.57
C TRP A 122 12.82 3.58 -17.60
N ASP A 123 11.57 3.45 -17.18
CA ASP A 123 10.63 4.57 -17.15
C ASP A 123 11.01 5.67 -16.14
N ALA A 124 11.82 5.37 -15.13
CA ALA A 124 12.26 6.37 -14.15
C ALA A 124 13.26 7.35 -14.77
N TYR A 125 14.02 6.94 -15.81
CA TYR A 125 14.96 7.82 -16.52
C TYR A 125 14.29 9.03 -17.18
N PRO A 126 13.31 8.87 -18.10
CA PRO A 126 12.65 10.02 -18.71
C PRO A 126 11.86 10.85 -17.69
N VAL A 127 11.30 10.21 -16.65
CA VAL A 127 10.61 10.93 -15.55
C VAL A 127 11.58 11.83 -14.79
N PHE A 128 12.71 11.32 -14.31
CA PHE A 128 13.65 12.11 -13.52
C PHE A 128 14.28 13.22 -14.35
N ASN A 129 14.82 12.90 -15.53
CA ASN A 129 15.55 13.88 -16.33
C ASN A 129 14.62 14.99 -16.84
N SER A 130 13.40 14.65 -17.25
CA SER A 130 12.43 15.68 -17.66
C SER A 130 11.94 16.51 -16.47
N ALA A 131 11.83 15.90 -15.29
CA ALA A 131 11.51 16.66 -14.08
C ALA A 131 12.62 17.65 -13.72
N ALA A 132 13.89 17.26 -13.85
CA ALA A 132 15.04 18.13 -13.65
C ALA A 132 15.09 19.26 -14.71
N ALA A 133 14.86 18.94 -15.98
CA ALA A 133 14.77 19.93 -17.05
C ALA A 133 13.66 20.97 -16.80
N LEU A 134 12.48 20.52 -16.38
CA LEU A 134 11.37 21.41 -15.99
C LEU A 134 11.67 22.23 -14.73
N ALA A 135 12.42 21.70 -13.77
CA ALA A 135 12.84 22.44 -12.58
C ALA A 135 13.78 23.59 -12.94
N ALA A 136 14.69 23.35 -13.89
CA ALA A 136 15.60 24.36 -14.46
C ALA A 136 14.95 25.28 -15.51
N GLU A 137 13.61 25.25 -15.66
CA GLU A 137 12.84 25.99 -16.66
C GLU A 137 13.29 25.75 -18.13
N ASN A 138 13.95 24.63 -18.41
CA ASN A 138 14.43 24.22 -19.72
C ASN A 138 13.51 23.14 -20.32
N THR A 139 12.31 23.55 -20.74
CA THR A 139 11.29 22.61 -21.24
C THR A 139 11.71 21.82 -22.47
N ASP A 140 12.63 22.35 -23.28
CA ASP A 140 13.06 21.73 -24.55
C ASP A 140 13.89 20.45 -24.33
N GLU A 141 14.51 20.30 -23.16
CA GLU A 141 15.25 19.08 -22.77
C GLU A 141 14.32 17.98 -22.22
N ALA A 142 13.04 18.27 -22.00
CA ALA A 142 12.08 17.26 -21.57
C ALA A 142 11.82 16.24 -22.69
N ASN A 143 11.63 14.97 -22.31
CA ASN A 143 11.38 13.89 -23.26
C ASN A 143 9.91 13.89 -23.74
N HIS A 144 9.55 14.86 -24.59
CA HIS A 144 8.18 15.06 -25.07
C HIS A 144 7.61 13.82 -25.77
N SER A 145 8.42 13.11 -26.58
CA SER A 145 7.97 11.92 -27.31
C SER A 145 7.58 10.78 -26.37
N TYR A 146 8.34 10.58 -25.29
CA TYR A 146 8.02 9.60 -24.26
C TYR A 146 6.66 9.88 -23.60
N PHE A 147 6.39 11.12 -23.19
CA PHE A 147 5.14 11.46 -22.48
C PHE A 147 3.91 11.48 -23.38
N ARG A 148 4.07 11.71 -24.69
CA ARG A 148 2.97 11.54 -25.66
C ARG A 148 2.51 10.08 -25.75
N VAL A 149 3.42 9.11 -25.53
CA VAL A 149 3.12 7.67 -25.53
C VAL A 149 2.70 7.18 -24.14
N ASN A 150 3.36 7.67 -23.08
CA ASN A 150 3.18 7.27 -21.69
C ASN A 150 2.66 8.41 -20.80
N PRO A 151 1.44 8.94 -21.06
CA PRO A 151 0.91 10.08 -20.32
C PRO A 151 0.66 9.75 -18.83
N ASN A 152 0.56 8.47 -18.47
CA ASN A 152 0.44 8.00 -17.08
C ASN A 152 1.66 8.36 -16.20
N ASN A 153 2.76 8.81 -16.79
CA ASN A 153 3.96 9.26 -16.06
C ASN A 153 4.05 10.78 -15.92
N VAL A 154 3.13 11.55 -16.51
CA VAL A 154 3.20 13.01 -16.54
C VAL A 154 3.00 13.61 -15.16
N LEU A 155 1.92 13.26 -14.44
CA LEU A 155 1.67 13.86 -13.12
C LEU A 155 2.81 13.58 -12.13
N LEU A 156 3.39 12.37 -12.16
CA LEU A 156 4.57 12.05 -11.36
C LEU A 156 5.74 12.97 -11.70
N THR A 157 6.00 13.20 -12.99
CA THR A 157 7.08 14.07 -13.48
C THR A 157 6.87 15.51 -13.03
N LEU A 158 5.64 16.03 -13.13
CA LEU A 158 5.30 17.39 -12.74
C LEU A 158 5.38 17.63 -11.23
N LEU A 159 4.96 16.64 -10.42
CA LEU A 159 5.12 16.72 -8.98
C LEU A 159 6.60 16.64 -8.59
N LEU A 160 7.38 15.78 -9.26
CA LEU A 160 8.81 15.68 -9.05
C LEU A 160 9.53 16.97 -9.45
N SER A 161 9.17 17.62 -10.56
CA SER A 161 9.81 18.87 -10.98
C SER A 161 9.61 19.99 -9.98
N ARG A 162 8.41 20.12 -9.40
CA ARG A 162 8.14 21.09 -8.31
C ARG A 162 8.96 20.80 -7.05
N TYR A 163 9.16 19.53 -6.72
CA TYR A 163 10.02 19.15 -5.61
C TYR A 163 11.50 19.45 -5.89
N LEU A 164 11.99 19.14 -7.10
CA LEU A 164 13.38 19.38 -7.48
C LEU A 164 13.69 20.88 -7.54
N ALA A 165 12.80 21.70 -8.11
CA ALA A 165 12.94 23.16 -8.10
C ALA A 165 13.02 23.71 -6.67
N ALA A 166 12.14 23.25 -5.77
CA ALA A 166 12.21 23.63 -4.37
C ALA A 166 13.50 23.16 -3.68
N ALA A 167 14.10 22.04 -4.11
CA ALA A 167 15.38 21.58 -3.59
C ALA A 167 16.55 22.45 -4.10
N GLU A 168 16.52 22.89 -5.35
CA GLU A 168 17.48 23.84 -5.92
C GLU A 168 17.40 25.20 -5.22
N ASP A 169 16.19 25.72 -4.99
CA ASP A 169 15.94 26.96 -4.24
C ASP A 169 16.51 26.90 -2.81
N LEU A 170 16.52 25.71 -2.21
CA LEU A 170 17.11 25.44 -0.90
C LEU A 170 18.63 25.15 -0.94
N GLY A 171 19.25 25.24 -2.12
CA GLY A 171 20.69 25.09 -2.33
C GLY A 171 21.18 23.65 -2.51
N SER A 172 20.31 22.71 -2.89
CA SER A 172 20.72 21.33 -3.19
C SER A 172 21.58 21.28 -4.45
N VAL A 173 22.75 20.64 -4.35
CA VAL A 173 23.69 20.46 -5.46
C VAL A 173 23.58 19.09 -6.15
N ASP A 174 22.85 18.14 -5.54
CA ASP A 174 22.62 16.80 -6.08
C ASP A 174 21.12 16.48 -6.06
N LEU A 175 20.44 16.72 -7.19
CA LEU A 175 19.03 16.44 -7.36
C LEU A 175 18.68 14.94 -7.22
N ARG A 176 19.63 14.04 -7.47
CA ARG A 176 19.41 12.59 -7.29
C ARG A 176 19.37 12.25 -5.82
N GLN A 177 20.24 12.87 -5.02
CA GLN A 177 20.17 12.79 -3.56
C GLN A 177 18.86 13.40 -3.04
N SER A 178 18.42 14.54 -3.56
CA SER A 178 17.10 15.11 -3.23
C SER A 178 15.97 14.11 -3.51
N ALA A 179 15.94 13.47 -4.69
CA ALA A 179 14.94 12.46 -5.02
C ALA A 179 14.99 11.23 -4.09
N ALA A 180 16.19 10.83 -3.63
CA ALA A 180 16.34 9.77 -2.63
C ALA A 180 15.71 10.18 -1.28
N TYR A 181 15.89 11.43 -0.84
CA TYR A 181 15.23 11.94 0.36
C TYR A 181 13.70 12.06 0.22
N LEU A 182 13.21 12.43 -0.96
CA LEU A 182 11.77 12.36 -1.25
C LEU A 182 11.25 10.92 -1.13
N SER A 183 11.96 9.94 -1.70
CA SER A 183 11.64 8.51 -1.56
C SER A 183 11.55 8.09 -0.10
N ALA A 184 12.55 8.46 0.71
CA ALA A 184 12.55 8.20 2.15
C ALA A 184 11.35 8.83 2.87
N GLY A 185 11.03 10.09 2.54
CA GLY A 185 9.88 10.81 3.09
C GLY A 185 8.55 10.14 2.76
N VAL A 186 8.36 9.73 1.51
CA VAL A 186 7.14 9.02 1.07
C VAL A 186 7.00 7.68 1.79
N LEU A 187 8.06 6.88 1.86
CA LEU A 187 8.03 5.58 2.55
C LEU A 187 7.76 5.74 4.05
N PHE A 188 8.40 6.70 4.69
CA PHE A 188 8.18 7.03 6.10
C PHE A 188 6.74 7.47 6.37
N CYS A 189 6.18 8.35 5.54
CA CYS A 189 4.77 8.74 5.60
C CYS A 189 3.85 7.52 5.44
N GLY A 190 4.16 6.62 4.50
CA GLY A 190 3.46 5.35 4.33
C GLY A 190 3.46 4.49 5.59
N MET A 191 4.59 4.41 6.30
CA MET A 191 4.70 3.70 7.58
C MET A 191 3.83 4.32 8.67
N ILE A 192 3.85 5.65 8.82
CA ILE A 192 3.04 6.37 9.81
C ILE A 192 1.55 6.14 9.51
N LEU A 193 1.13 6.26 8.25
CA LEU A 193 -0.25 6.06 7.85
C LEU A 193 -0.70 4.61 8.05
N THR A 194 0.17 3.64 7.81
CA THR A 194 -0.07 2.20 8.10
C THR A 194 -0.33 1.99 9.59
N TYR A 195 0.54 2.57 10.44
CA TYR A 195 0.38 2.53 11.89
C TYR A 195 -0.93 3.20 12.33
N ALA A 196 -1.25 4.38 11.78
CA ALA A 196 -2.48 5.11 12.08
C ALA A 196 -3.73 4.34 11.66
N ALA A 197 -3.77 3.76 10.46
CA ALA A 197 -4.89 2.95 9.97
C ALA A 197 -5.17 1.77 10.91
N ALA A 198 -4.13 1.01 11.28
CA ALA A 198 -4.27 -0.10 12.23
C ALA A 198 -4.73 0.38 13.62
N ALA A 199 -4.23 1.52 14.10
CA ALA A 199 -4.68 2.13 15.36
C ALA A 199 -6.17 2.51 15.33
N MET A 200 -6.63 3.09 14.23
CA MET A 200 -8.01 3.54 14.05
C MET A 200 -9.00 2.36 13.92
N ILE A 201 -8.54 1.22 13.42
CA ILE A 201 -9.32 -0.01 13.27
C ILE A 201 -9.32 -0.85 14.54
N ALA A 202 -8.18 -1.10 15.18
CA ALA A 202 -8.13 -2.07 16.29
C ALA A 202 -7.28 -1.60 17.49
N GLY A 203 -6.99 -0.31 17.56
CA GLY A 203 -6.30 0.31 18.68
C GLY A 203 -4.78 0.17 18.64
N ARG A 204 -4.13 0.70 19.67
CA ARG A 204 -2.66 0.85 19.74
C ARG A 204 -1.90 -0.47 19.60
N GLN A 205 -2.46 -1.59 20.07
CA GLN A 205 -1.78 -2.89 19.94
C GLN A 205 -1.72 -3.36 18.48
N ALA A 206 -2.79 -3.19 17.70
CA ALA A 206 -2.75 -3.49 16.27
C ALA A 206 -1.74 -2.61 15.54
N ALA A 207 -1.68 -1.32 15.90
CA ALA A 207 -0.71 -0.38 15.35
C ALA A 207 0.74 -0.81 15.61
N ARG A 208 1.05 -1.23 16.84
CA ARG A 208 2.40 -1.72 17.18
C ARG A 208 2.81 -2.96 16.39
N LEU A 209 1.86 -3.84 16.09
CA LEU A 209 2.09 -5.04 15.29
C LEU A 209 2.43 -4.72 13.82
N THR A 210 2.23 -3.48 13.34
CA THR A 210 2.65 -3.08 12.00
C THR A 210 4.12 -2.65 11.91
N LEU A 211 4.76 -2.30 13.05
CA LEU A 211 6.06 -1.64 13.06
C LEU A 211 7.16 -2.47 12.38
N VAL A 212 7.33 -3.73 12.80
CA VAL A 212 8.41 -4.59 12.28
C VAL A 212 8.18 -4.95 10.81
N PRO A 213 6.98 -5.40 10.36
CA PRO A 213 6.73 -5.61 8.93
C PRO A 213 6.90 -4.36 8.08
N SER A 214 6.54 -3.18 8.62
CA SER A 214 6.74 -1.91 7.91
C SER A 214 8.23 -1.57 7.81
N LEU A 215 9.00 -1.71 8.90
CA LEU A 215 10.44 -1.48 8.84
C LEU A 215 11.13 -2.39 7.83
N ALA A 216 10.74 -3.67 7.73
CA ALA A 216 11.34 -4.59 6.79
C ALA A 216 10.93 -4.34 5.32
N LEU A 217 9.65 -4.09 5.03
CA LEU A 217 9.17 -3.95 3.64
C LEU A 217 9.18 -2.52 3.10
N THR A 218 8.98 -1.51 3.94
CA THR A 218 8.95 -0.09 3.53
C THR A 218 10.14 0.71 4.06
N GLY A 219 10.58 0.49 5.30
CA GLY A 219 11.74 1.18 5.86
C GLY A 219 13.06 0.78 5.19
N ALA A 220 13.33 -0.52 5.12
CA ALA A 220 14.45 -1.13 4.41
C ALA A 220 14.07 -1.51 2.96
N SER A 221 13.18 -0.73 2.34
CA SER A 221 12.52 -1.08 1.09
C SER A 221 13.47 -1.51 -0.04
N PRO A 222 13.13 -2.56 -0.82
CA PRO A 222 13.89 -2.95 -2.01
C PRO A 222 13.83 -1.92 -3.14
N TRP A 223 12.93 -0.95 -3.06
CA TRP A 223 12.73 0.15 -4.01
C TRP A 223 13.22 1.52 -3.48
N LEU A 224 14.04 1.53 -2.41
CA LEU A 224 14.77 2.73 -2.00
C LEU A 224 15.67 3.34 -3.11
N PRO A 225 16.41 2.53 -3.91
CA PRO A 225 17.41 3.06 -4.83
C PRO A 225 16.92 4.03 -5.90
N VAL A 226 15.65 3.91 -6.33
CA VAL A 226 15.07 4.69 -7.42
C VAL A 226 13.65 5.11 -7.05
N LEU A 227 13.41 6.43 -6.97
CA LEU A 227 12.06 6.97 -6.82
C LEU A 227 11.29 6.80 -8.14
N TYR A 228 10.18 6.07 -8.08
CA TYR A 228 9.25 5.95 -9.21
C TYR A 228 7.80 5.81 -8.71
N SER A 229 6.87 5.57 -9.64
CA SER A 229 5.42 5.55 -9.41
C SER A 229 4.96 4.55 -8.33
N ASP A 230 5.58 3.38 -8.19
CA ASP A 230 5.20 2.39 -7.18
C ASP A 230 5.50 2.87 -5.74
N THR A 231 6.65 3.54 -5.55
CA THR A 231 7.05 4.14 -4.27
C THR A 231 6.28 5.43 -4.02
N ALA A 232 6.25 6.36 -4.98
CA ALA A 232 5.54 7.63 -4.90
C ALA A 232 4.02 7.43 -4.65
N GLY A 233 3.44 6.40 -5.27
CA GLY A 233 2.02 6.06 -5.17
C GLY A 233 1.62 5.41 -3.84
N LEU A 234 2.57 4.88 -3.05
CA LEU A 234 2.29 4.07 -1.84
C LEU A 234 1.49 4.81 -0.78
N VAL A 235 1.68 6.12 -0.64
CA VAL A 235 0.98 6.94 0.37
C VAL A 235 -0.51 7.09 0.08
N PHE A 236 -0.93 7.05 -1.19
CA PHE A 236 -2.30 7.39 -1.56
C PHE A 236 -3.33 6.36 -1.04
N PRO A 237 -3.20 5.05 -1.29
CA PRO A 237 -4.20 4.07 -0.83
C PRO A 237 -4.42 4.10 0.68
N VAL A 238 -3.33 4.18 1.45
CA VAL A 238 -3.40 4.19 2.92
C VAL A 238 -3.90 5.52 3.48
N LEU A 239 -3.55 6.65 2.86
CA LEU A 239 -4.11 7.95 3.23
C LEU A 239 -5.63 7.99 2.98
N ILE A 240 -6.08 7.52 1.81
CA ILE A 240 -7.51 7.43 1.48
C ILE A 240 -8.24 6.57 2.50
N LEU A 241 -7.69 5.40 2.87
CA LEU A 241 -8.27 4.56 3.92
C LEU A 241 -8.38 5.30 5.26
N CYS A 242 -7.33 6.02 5.68
CA CYS A 242 -7.36 6.83 6.91
C CYS A 242 -8.44 7.91 6.86
N LEU A 243 -8.61 8.61 5.73
CA LEU A 243 -9.67 9.61 5.56
C LEU A 243 -11.06 9.00 5.64
N LEU A 244 -11.28 7.85 5.01
CA LEU A 244 -12.55 7.12 5.08
C LEU A 244 -12.85 6.63 6.51
N LEU A 245 -11.82 6.18 7.24
CA LEU A 245 -11.93 5.81 8.65
C LEU A 245 -12.30 6.99 9.55
N LEU A 246 -11.73 8.18 9.29
CA LEU A 246 -12.10 9.41 9.98
C LEU A 246 -13.55 9.78 9.64
N ALA A 247 -13.93 9.74 8.35
CA ALA A 247 -15.25 10.12 7.86
C ALA A 247 -16.38 9.28 8.48
N GLY A 248 -16.12 7.99 8.72
CA GLY A 248 -17.06 7.10 9.40
C GLY A 248 -17.36 7.49 10.85
N LYS A 249 -16.47 8.26 11.49
CA LYS A 249 -16.59 8.73 12.88
C LYS A 249 -17.01 10.20 12.98
N SER A 250 -17.12 10.90 11.85
CA SER A 250 -17.42 12.33 11.78
C SER A 250 -18.91 12.63 11.61
N VAL A 251 -19.28 13.85 12.04
CA VAL A 251 -20.55 14.50 11.69
C VAL A 251 -20.66 14.73 10.18
N LEU A 252 -21.88 14.94 9.66
CA LEU A 252 -22.16 14.91 8.22
C LEU A 252 -21.27 15.87 7.41
N TRP A 253 -21.18 17.15 7.76
CA TRP A 253 -20.40 18.12 6.98
C TRP A 253 -18.92 17.72 6.89
N LEU A 254 -18.31 17.30 8.01
CA LEU A 254 -16.91 16.88 8.05
C LEU A 254 -16.73 15.54 7.32
N ARG A 255 -17.71 14.64 7.40
CA ARG A 255 -17.74 13.42 6.57
C ARG A 255 -17.72 13.77 5.08
N LEU A 256 -18.53 14.72 4.63
CA LEU A 256 -18.55 15.15 3.22
C LEU A 256 -17.20 15.76 2.82
N VAL A 257 -16.59 16.60 3.66
CA VAL A 257 -15.24 17.15 3.41
C VAL A 257 -14.19 16.04 3.30
N LEU A 258 -14.21 15.05 4.20
CA LEU A 258 -13.26 13.94 4.16
C LEU A 258 -13.46 13.03 2.94
N TRP A 259 -14.70 12.82 2.48
CA TRP A 259 -14.98 12.12 1.23
C TRP A 259 -14.58 12.94 -0.01
N ALA A 260 -14.77 14.26 0.02
CA ALA A 260 -14.27 15.15 -1.04
C ALA A 260 -12.74 15.08 -1.13
N LEU A 261 -12.04 15.14 0.00
CA LEU A 261 -10.59 15.00 0.06
C LEU A 261 -10.12 13.63 -0.41
N ALA A 262 -10.83 12.55 -0.03
CA ALA A 262 -10.56 11.21 -0.53
C ALA A 262 -10.76 11.12 -2.06
N GLY A 263 -11.79 11.78 -2.60
CA GLY A 263 -12.04 11.95 -4.04
C GLY A 263 -10.89 12.63 -4.77
N ALA A 264 -10.49 13.82 -4.30
CA ALA A 264 -9.40 14.59 -4.88
C ALA A 264 -8.05 13.85 -4.81
N LEU A 265 -7.72 13.24 -3.65
CA LEU A 265 -6.50 12.44 -3.52
C LEU A 265 -6.51 11.19 -4.39
N SER A 266 -7.68 10.59 -4.63
CA SER A 266 -7.79 9.47 -5.56
C SER A 266 -7.56 9.90 -7.00
N ALA A 267 -7.93 11.13 -7.39
CA ALA A 267 -7.61 11.68 -8.71
C ALA A 267 -6.12 11.95 -8.88
N ALA A 268 -5.46 12.50 -7.86
CA ALA A 268 -4.01 12.70 -7.85
C ALA A 268 -3.27 11.35 -7.87
N GLY A 269 -3.64 10.41 -6.99
CA GLY A 269 -3.05 9.07 -6.96
C GLY A 269 -3.32 8.28 -8.25
N TYR A 270 -4.50 8.42 -8.86
CA TYR A 270 -4.84 7.83 -10.17
C TYR A 270 -3.89 8.30 -11.27
N GLY A 271 -3.51 9.58 -11.27
CA GLY A 271 -2.56 10.13 -12.24
C GLY A 271 -1.13 9.62 -12.09
N ILE A 272 -0.80 8.95 -10.97
CA ILE A 272 0.48 8.25 -10.76
C ILE A 272 0.30 6.74 -11.01
N LYS A 273 -0.74 6.14 -10.41
CA LYS A 273 -1.12 4.74 -10.54
C LYS A 273 -2.66 4.62 -10.56
N PRO A 274 -3.26 4.20 -11.68
CA PRO A 274 -4.72 4.08 -11.80
C PRO A 274 -5.36 3.19 -10.72
N THR A 275 -4.63 2.19 -10.21
CA THR A 275 -5.09 1.25 -9.18
C THR A 275 -5.40 1.91 -7.84
N VAL A 276 -4.99 3.15 -7.57
CA VAL A 276 -5.37 3.89 -6.36
C VAL A 276 -6.90 4.06 -6.25
N LEU A 277 -7.60 4.20 -7.38
CA LEU A 277 -9.06 4.36 -7.43
C LEU A 277 -9.81 3.16 -6.82
N ALA A 278 -9.17 1.98 -6.75
CA ALA A 278 -9.77 0.79 -6.18
C ALA A 278 -10.20 0.98 -4.72
N VAL A 279 -9.55 1.86 -3.94
CA VAL A 279 -9.92 2.11 -2.54
C VAL A 279 -11.27 2.82 -2.43
N LEU A 280 -11.52 3.85 -3.26
CA LEU A 280 -12.82 4.52 -3.30
C LEU A 280 -13.92 3.60 -3.82
N ALA A 281 -13.63 2.84 -4.89
CA ALA A 281 -14.57 1.88 -5.43
C ALA A 281 -14.95 0.83 -4.37
N ALA A 282 -13.97 0.27 -3.66
CA ALA A 282 -14.19 -0.66 -2.56
C ALA A 282 -15.03 -0.04 -1.42
N ALA A 283 -14.78 1.22 -1.06
CA ALA A 283 -15.54 1.92 -0.03
C ALA A 283 -17.02 2.08 -0.39
N VAL A 284 -17.31 2.47 -1.63
CA VAL A 284 -18.69 2.59 -2.14
C VAL A 284 -19.37 1.21 -2.19
N LEU A 285 -18.69 0.19 -2.73
CA LEU A 285 -19.22 -1.18 -2.76
C LEU A 285 -19.52 -1.72 -1.36
N VAL A 286 -18.59 -1.55 -0.41
CA VAL A 286 -18.81 -1.97 0.99
C VAL A 286 -19.99 -1.23 1.60
N GLY A 287 -20.14 0.07 1.34
CA GLY A 287 -21.29 0.87 1.81
C GLY A 287 -22.62 0.34 1.27
N LEU A 288 -22.71 0.16 -0.04
CA LEU A 288 -23.92 -0.34 -0.73
C LEU A 288 -24.30 -1.76 -0.31
N PHE A 289 -23.33 -2.64 -0.10
CA PHE A 289 -23.60 -4.03 0.31
C PHE A 289 -23.59 -4.25 1.82
N SER A 290 -23.54 -3.18 2.63
CA SER A 290 -23.68 -3.22 4.09
C SER A 290 -24.98 -2.58 4.60
N LEU A 291 -25.88 -2.20 3.69
CA LEU A 291 -27.19 -1.62 4.03
C LEU A 291 -28.04 -2.64 4.80
N ARG A 292 -28.60 -2.24 5.95
CA ARG A 292 -29.37 -3.14 6.82
C ARG A 292 -30.34 -2.44 7.77
N GLY A 293 -31.37 -3.18 8.16
CA GLY A 293 -32.36 -2.76 9.15
C GLY A 293 -33.29 -1.64 8.67
N PRO A 294 -34.08 -1.03 9.56
CA PRO A 294 -35.10 -0.03 9.18
C PRO A 294 -34.49 1.27 8.63
N THR A 295 -33.19 1.50 8.82
CA THR A 295 -32.49 2.71 8.37
C THR A 295 -31.81 2.56 7.00
N TRP A 296 -32.03 1.45 6.28
CA TRP A 296 -31.36 1.16 5.01
C TRP A 296 -31.51 2.28 3.97
N LYS A 297 -32.69 2.92 3.85
CA LYS A 297 -32.90 4.05 2.93
C LYS A 297 -32.00 5.25 3.26
N ARG A 298 -31.86 5.56 4.54
CA ARG A 298 -30.97 6.64 5.03
C ARG A 298 -29.50 6.29 4.82
N GLN A 299 -29.12 5.03 5.05
CA GLN A 299 -27.76 4.54 4.79
C GLN A 299 -27.42 4.58 3.30
N LEU A 300 -28.38 4.21 2.44
CA LEU A 300 -28.25 4.27 0.98
C LEU A 300 -28.05 5.72 0.54
N LEU A 301 -28.95 6.63 0.94
CA LEU A 301 -28.84 8.05 0.60
C LEU A 301 -27.53 8.65 1.11
N GLY A 302 -27.11 8.31 2.33
CA GLY A 302 -25.82 8.73 2.88
C GLY A 302 -24.63 8.24 2.05
N THR A 303 -24.65 6.96 1.63
CA THR A 303 -23.61 6.36 0.79
C THR A 303 -23.57 7.00 -0.60
N LEU A 304 -24.72 7.20 -1.24
CA LEU A 304 -24.84 7.85 -2.54
C LEU A 304 -24.38 9.31 -2.47
N LEU A 305 -24.74 10.05 -1.42
CA LEU A 305 -24.31 11.42 -1.21
C LEU A 305 -22.79 11.51 -1.06
N THR A 306 -22.18 10.68 -0.20
CA THR A 306 -20.73 10.68 -0.03
C THR A 306 -19.99 10.24 -1.31
N ALA A 307 -20.56 9.29 -2.05
CA ALA A 307 -20.01 8.85 -3.33
C ALA A 307 -20.09 9.95 -4.39
N ALA A 308 -21.21 10.67 -4.48
CA ALA A 308 -21.39 11.79 -5.39
C ALA A 308 -20.42 12.94 -5.07
N VAL A 309 -20.23 13.28 -3.79
CA VAL A 309 -19.25 14.29 -3.36
C VAL A 309 -17.82 13.87 -3.72
N ALA A 310 -17.46 12.62 -3.48
CA ALA A 310 -16.14 12.11 -3.86
C ALA A 310 -15.94 12.09 -5.38
N ALA A 311 -16.96 11.72 -6.16
CA ALA A 311 -16.91 11.71 -7.62
C ALA A 311 -16.79 13.14 -8.19
N ALA A 312 -17.52 14.11 -7.64
CA ALA A 312 -17.40 15.52 -8.03
C ALA A 312 -15.99 16.07 -7.71
N ALA A 313 -15.46 15.80 -6.52
CA ALA A 313 -14.10 16.21 -6.15
C ALA A 313 -13.03 15.50 -6.99
N PHE A 314 -13.23 14.22 -7.31
CA PHE A 314 -12.37 13.47 -8.23
C PHE A 314 -12.36 14.12 -9.63
N GLY A 315 -13.54 14.41 -10.18
CA GLY A 315 -13.67 15.05 -11.49
C GLY A 315 -13.02 16.44 -11.53
N GLY A 316 -13.28 17.27 -10.51
CA GLY A 316 -12.67 18.60 -10.39
C GLY A 316 -11.15 18.54 -10.30
N MET A 317 -10.61 17.64 -9.47
CA MET A 317 -9.16 17.46 -9.35
C MET A 317 -8.54 16.86 -10.62
N ARG A 318 -9.21 15.91 -11.30
CA ARG A 318 -8.76 15.40 -12.60
C ARG A 318 -8.71 16.48 -13.66
N GLN A 319 -9.70 17.38 -13.69
CA GLN A 319 -9.68 18.53 -14.59
C GLN A 319 -8.51 19.46 -14.26
N ALA A 320 -8.27 19.77 -12.98
CA ALA A 320 -7.14 20.60 -12.57
C ALA A 320 -5.78 19.98 -12.96
N VAL A 321 -5.62 18.68 -12.74
CA VAL A 321 -4.42 17.94 -13.17
C VAL A 321 -4.29 17.99 -14.68
N HIS A 322 -5.34 17.70 -15.43
CA HIS A 322 -5.30 17.75 -16.89
C HIS A 322 -4.92 19.15 -17.42
N SER A 323 -5.50 20.21 -16.86
CA SER A 323 -5.13 21.57 -17.21
C SER A 323 -3.65 21.88 -16.93
N TRP A 324 -3.09 21.35 -15.83
CA TRP A 324 -1.66 21.48 -15.54
C TRP A 324 -0.79 20.68 -16.51
N GLU A 325 -1.19 19.45 -16.85
CA GLU A 325 -0.49 18.65 -17.87
C GLU A 325 -0.39 19.42 -19.19
N GLN A 326 -1.48 20.05 -19.64
CA GLN A 326 -1.51 20.83 -20.89
C GLN A 326 -0.68 22.12 -20.82
N SER A 327 -0.65 22.83 -19.69
CA SER A 327 0.08 24.10 -19.56
C SER A 327 1.55 23.94 -19.17
N SER A 328 1.99 22.75 -18.77
CA SER A 328 3.34 22.49 -18.26
C SER A 328 4.45 22.48 -19.32
N GLY A 329 4.09 22.45 -20.61
CA GLY A 329 5.06 22.27 -21.71
C GLY A 329 5.60 20.83 -21.84
N ILE A 330 5.18 19.89 -20.99
CA ILE A 330 5.69 18.50 -20.98
C ILE A 330 5.49 17.77 -22.32
N TYR A 331 4.45 18.14 -23.08
CA TYR A 331 4.17 17.54 -24.39
C TYR A 331 4.86 18.27 -25.56
N GLY A 332 5.56 19.38 -25.32
CA GLY A 332 6.19 20.21 -26.36
C GLY A 332 5.21 20.98 -27.24
N ALA A 333 5.71 21.68 -28.26
CA ALA A 333 4.88 22.46 -29.19
C ALA A 333 3.83 21.57 -29.89
N GLY A 334 2.55 21.98 -29.81
CA GLY A 334 1.40 21.27 -30.40
C GLY A 334 1.04 19.95 -29.70
N GLY A 335 1.60 19.66 -28.52
CA GLY A 335 1.57 18.33 -27.93
C GLY A 335 0.27 17.97 -27.20
N THR A 336 -0.50 17.06 -27.78
CA THR A 336 -1.52 16.25 -27.09
C THR A 336 -0.97 14.83 -26.87
N ALA A 337 -1.57 14.06 -25.97
CA ALA A 337 -1.25 12.63 -25.79
C ALA A 337 -1.90 11.73 -26.87
N GLU A 338 -2.00 12.21 -28.11
CA GLU A 338 -2.62 11.47 -29.23
C GLU A 338 -1.95 10.12 -29.48
N ALA A 339 -0.64 10.02 -29.23
CA ALA A 339 0.12 8.79 -29.37
C ALA A 339 0.02 7.81 -28.18
N ALA A 340 -0.85 8.09 -27.19
CA ALA A 340 -0.92 7.33 -25.97
C ALA A 340 -1.20 5.84 -26.21
N LEU A 341 -0.63 4.99 -25.34
CA LEU A 341 -0.96 3.58 -25.31
C LEU A 341 -2.41 3.39 -24.84
N PRO A 342 -3.27 2.74 -25.64
CA PRO A 342 -4.65 2.49 -25.23
C PRO A 342 -4.70 1.41 -24.13
N PRO A 343 -5.77 1.35 -23.32
CA PRO A 343 -5.94 0.29 -22.32
C PRO A 343 -5.83 -1.14 -22.89
N THR A 344 -6.19 -1.34 -24.16
CA THR A 344 -6.09 -2.63 -24.85
C THR A 344 -4.64 -3.07 -25.11
N HIS A 345 -3.67 -2.15 -25.12
CA HIS A 345 -2.25 -2.50 -25.14
C HIS A 345 -1.88 -3.29 -23.88
N PHE A 346 -2.22 -2.75 -22.70
CA PHE A 346 -1.95 -3.40 -21.42
C PHE A 346 -2.74 -4.71 -21.26
N LEU A 347 -3.97 -4.77 -21.82
CA LEU A 347 -4.76 -5.99 -21.86
C LEU A 347 -4.07 -7.09 -22.70
N LYS A 348 -3.60 -6.73 -23.91
CA LYS A 348 -2.83 -7.62 -24.80
C LYS A 348 -1.57 -8.13 -24.10
N VAL A 349 -0.74 -7.22 -23.58
CA VAL A 349 0.49 -7.55 -22.82
C VAL A 349 0.16 -8.44 -21.63
N GLY A 350 -0.92 -8.14 -20.91
CA GLY A 350 -1.38 -8.91 -19.77
C GLY A 350 -1.72 -10.37 -20.07
N ALA A 351 -2.06 -10.71 -21.32
CA ALA A 351 -2.31 -12.08 -21.76
C ALA A 351 -1.10 -12.75 -22.42
N GLN A 352 0.11 -12.24 -22.22
CA GLN A 352 1.33 -12.80 -22.80
C GLN A 352 2.10 -13.68 -21.80
N HIS A 353 2.78 -14.73 -22.29
CA HIS A 353 3.87 -15.38 -21.55
C HIS A 353 5.06 -15.62 -22.47
N TYR A 354 6.28 -15.53 -21.94
CA TYR A 354 7.51 -15.76 -22.69
C TYR A 354 8.70 -16.00 -21.74
N PRO A 355 9.77 -16.66 -22.20
CA PRO A 355 10.99 -16.80 -21.42
C PRO A 355 11.67 -15.43 -21.26
N GLY A 356 11.83 -14.99 -20.02
CA GLY A 356 12.57 -13.79 -19.64
C GLY A 356 13.94 -14.12 -19.03
N PRO A 357 14.77 -13.09 -18.72
CA PRO A 357 16.12 -13.28 -18.17
C PRO A 357 16.17 -14.05 -16.84
N TYR A 358 15.06 -14.07 -16.11
CA TYR A 358 14.96 -14.66 -14.77
C TYR A 358 14.00 -15.86 -14.70
N GLY A 359 13.58 -16.38 -15.87
CA GLY A 359 12.60 -17.46 -16.01
C GLY A 359 11.37 -17.03 -16.79
N GLU A 360 10.32 -17.84 -16.74
CA GLU A 360 9.06 -17.55 -17.44
C GLU A 360 8.39 -16.29 -16.90
N PHE A 361 8.12 -15.34 -17.79
CA PHE A 361 7.41 -14.11 -17.47
C PHE A 361 5.94 -14.26 -17.85
N TYR A 362 5.06 -13.79 -16.97
CA TYR A 362 3.60 -13.84 -17.14
C TYR A 362 3.02 -12.43 -17.11
N GLY A 363 2.60 -11.97 -18.29
CA GLY A 363 2.01 -10.65 -18.50
C GLY A 363 2.96 -9.48 -18.23
N ALA A 364 4.28 -9.68 -18.33
CA ALA A 364 5.27 -8.63 -18.12
C ALA A 364 5.48 -7.78 -19.40
N PHE A 365 6.06 -6.58 -19.25
CA PHE A 365 6.44 -5.71 -20.36
C PHE A 365 7.19 -6.45 -21.46
N ASN A 366 6.69 -6.36 -22.70
CA ASN A 366 7.30 -6.99 -23.86
C ASN A 366 7.54 -5.96 -24.97
N GLN A 367 8.81 -5.79 -25.37
CA GLN A 367 9.20 -4.78 -26.38
C GLN A 367 8.53 -5.00 -27.74
N ALA A 368 8.35 -6.25 -28.18
CA ALA A 368 7.69 -6.55 -29.45
C ALA A 368 6.21 -6.16 -29.42
N ASP A 369 5.53 -6.35 -28.28
CA ASP A 369 4.16 -5.89 -28.10
C ASP A 369 4.02 -4.36 -28.10
N LEU A 370 5.01 -3.65 -27.53
CA LEU A 370 5.08 -2.19 -27.61
C LEU A 370 5.27 -1.73 -29.05
N SER A 371 6.30 -2.23 -29.74
CA SER A 371 6.58 -1.89 -31.13
C SER A 371 5.37 -2.14 -32.04
N GLY A 372 4.76 -3.33 -31.97
CA GLY A 372 3.57 -3.64 -32.77
C GLY A 372 2.35 -2.78 -32.42
N THR A 373 2.22 -2.29 -31.19
CA THR A 373 1.17 -1.31 -30.84
C THR A 373 1.45 0.06 -31.45
N LEU A 374 2.71 0.49 -31.50
CA LEU A 374 3.09 1.78 -32.05
C LEU A 374 3.04 1.82 -33.58
N GLU A 375 3.13 0.67 -34.25
CA GLU A 375 2.93 0.51 -35.70
C GLU A 375 1.47 0.79 -36.12
N SER A 376 0.48 0.48 -35.27
CA SER A 376 -0.93 0.78 -35.56
C SER A 376 -1.24 2.28 -35.44
N ALA A 377 -2.09 2.78 -36.33
CA ALA A 377 -2.51 4.17 -36.31
C ALA A 377 -3.20 4.52 -34.96
N PRO A 378 -2.90 5.68 -34.35
CA PRO A 378 -3.51 6.08 -33.09
C PRO A 378 -5.04 6.10 -33.11
N GLY A 379 -5.65 6.03 -31.92
CA GLY A 379 -7.10 6.02 -31.76
C GLY A 379 -7.73 4.63 -31.88
N GLN A 380 -8.84 4.52 -32.62
CA GLN A 380 -9.70 3.32 -32.62
C GLN A 380 -9.03 2.10 -33.27
N GLU A 381 -8.20 2.31 -34.29
CA GLU A 381 -7.50 1.22 -34.98
C GLU A 381 -6.55 0.49 -34.02
N ARG A 382 -5.64 1.24 -33.38
CA ARG A 382 -4.76 0.69 -32.32
C ARG A 382 -5.54 0.07 -31.17
N PHE A 383 -6.66 0.67 -30.76
CA PHE A 383 -7.51 0.09 -29.72
C PHE A 383 -8.00 -1.31 -30.11
N ASN A 384 -8.55 -1.44 -31.33
CA ASN A 384 -9.07 -2.69 -31.85
C ASN A 384 -7.98 -3.76 -32.05
N ALA A 385 -6.83 -3.38 -32.59
CA ALA A 385 -5.69 -4.28 -32.77
C ALA A 385 -5.22 -4.90 -31.44
N GLY A 386 -5.19 -4.10 -30.36
CA GLY A 386 -4.88 -4.61 -29.02
C GLY A 386 -5.95 -5.59 -28.50
N LEU A 387 -7.22 -5.31 -28.75
CA LEU A 387 -8.32 -6.18 -28.32
C LEU A 387 -8.34 -7.50 -29.08
N GLU A 388 -8.07 -7.47 -30.38
CA GLU A 388 -7.97 -8.65 -31.25
C GLU A 388 -6.82 -9.56 -30.81
N ALA A 389 -5.62 -8.99 -30.61
CA ALA A 389 -4.48 -9.76 -30.13
C ALA A 389 -4.71 -10.38 -28.73
N TYR A 390 -5.40 -9.70 -27.83
CA TYR A 390 -5.82 -10.29 -26.56
C TYR A 390 -6.77 -11.47 -26.78
N ARG A 391 -7.80 -11.29 -27.63
CA ARG A 391 -8.78 -12.32 -27.95
C ARG A 391 -8.11 -13.55 -28.54
N ASP A 392 -7.17 -13.37 -29.46
CA ASP A 392 -6.45 -14.46 -30.11
C ASP A 392 -5.63 -15.26 -29.09
N ARG A 393 -4.89 -14.57 -28.21
CA ARG A 393 -4.12 -15.21 -27.13
C ARG A 393 -5.00 -16.01 -26.19
N VAL A 394 -6.10 -15.43 -25.71
CA VAL A 394 -7.03 -16.11 -24.79
C VAL A 394 -7.72 -17.29 -25.48
N THR A 395 -8.09 -17.14 -26.75
CA THR A 395 -8.72 -18.22 -27.53
C THR A 395 -7.74 -19.36 -27.77
N ALA A 396 -6.48 -19.06 -28.11
CA ALA A 396 -5.42 -20.05 -28.30
C ALA A 396 -5.10 -20.84 -27.02
N MET A 397 -5.15 -20.20 -25.84
CA MET A 397 -5.00 -20.89 -24.55
C MET A 397 -6.20 -21.79 -24.21
N GLY A 398 -7.38 -21.46 -24.72
CA GLY A 398 -8.65 -22.06 -24.31
C GLY A 398 -9.02 -21.76 -22.84
N PRO A 399 -10.23 -22.12 -22.38
CA PRO A 399 -10.71 -21.75 -21.04
C PRO A 399 -9.85 -22.27 -19.89
N ALA A 400 -9.46 -23.55 -19.95
CA ALA A 400 -8.63 -24.17 -18.91
C ALA A 400 -7.19 -23.65 -18.93
N GLY A 401 -6.61 -23.47 -20.12
CA GLY A 401 -5.26 -22.91 -20.26
C GLY A 401 -5.20 -21.46 -19.78
N TYR A 402 -6.23 -20.65 -20.08
CA TYR A 402 -6.30 -19.28 -19.59
C TYR A 402 -6.45 -19.20 -18.07
N ALA A 403 -7.27 -20.06 -17.46
CA ALA A 403 -7.35 -20.16 -16.00
C ALA A 403 -6.00 -20.56 -15.36
N GLY A 404 -5.29 -21.52 -15.97
CA GLY A 404 -3.94 -21.91 -15.56
C GLY A 404 -2.93 -20.77 -15.70
N PHE A 405 -2.99 -20.02 -16.79
CA PHE A 405 -2.18 -18.82 -17.04
C PHE A 405 -2.44 -17.74 -15.97
N LEU A 406 -3.69 -17.39 -15.68
CA LEU A 406 -4.04 -16.40 -14.66
C LEU A 406 -3.52 -16.82 -13.27
N ASN A 407 -3.60 -18.10 -12.94
CA ASN A 407 -3.03 -18.63 -11.71
C ASN A 407 -1.49 -18.52 -11.69
N ALA A 408 -0.81 -18.89 -12.77
CA ALA A 408 0.65 -18.73 -12.88
C ALA A 408 1.08 -17.26 -12.77
N LYS A 409 0.32 -16.37 -13.41
CA LYS A 409 0.54 -14.92 -13.35
C LYS A 409 0.38 -14.35 -11.95
N LEU A 410 -0.67 -14.71 -11.22
CA LEU A 410 -0.83 -14.26 -9.83
C LEU A 410 0.27 -14.84 -8.92
N ARG A 411 0.71 -16.08 -9.14
CA ARG A 411 1.85 -16.65 -8.40
C ARG A 411 3.14 -15.87 -8.68
N TRP A 412 3.42 -15.56 -9.93
CA TRP A 412 4.53 -14.72 -10.36
C TRP A 412 4.52 -13.35 -9.66
N ILE A 413 3.37 -12.68 -9.62
CA ILE A 413 3.23 -11.34 -9.02
C ILE A 413 3.33 -11.39 -7.48
N THR A 414 2.87 -12.46 -6.85
CA THR A 414 2.83 -12.58 -5.38
C THR A 414 4.00 -13.38 -4.79
N GLY A 415 4.83 -14.01 -5.61
CA GLY A 415 5.89 -14.93 -5.17
C GLY A 415 7.16 -14.25 -4.67
N ASP A 416 7.35 -12.97 -4.99
CA ASP A 416 8.59 -12.24 -4.75
C ASP A 416 8.41 -11.10 -3.72
N GLY A 417 9.02 -11.26 -2.55
CA GLY A 417 9.02 -10.30 -1.46
C GLY A 417 10.00 -9.14 -1.64
N SER A 418 10.95 -9.21 -2.60
CA SER A 418 11.72 -8.03 -3.02
C SER A 418 10.97 -7.19 -4.04
N PHE A 419 9.74 -7.59 -4.39
CA PHE A 419 8.84 -6.88 -5.30
C PHE A 419 9.48 -6.61 -6.65
N PHE A 420 10.23 -7.56 -7.19
CA PHE A 420 10.89 -7.49 -8.48
C PHE A 420 12.00 -6.42 -8.58
N SER A 421 12.56 -5.99 -7.45
CA SER A 421 13.74 -5.12 -7.44
C SER A 421 14.89 -5.74 -8.24
N TRP A 422 15.72 -4.91 -8.89
CA TRP A 422 16.80 -5.35 -9.79
C TRP A 422 16.38 -6.09 -11.07
N GLY A 423 15.09 -6.33 -11.30
CA GLY A 423 14.61 -6.96 -12.53
C GLY A 423 14.22 -5.98 -13.63
N GLU A 424 14.26 -4.69 -13.34
CA GLU A 424 13.83 -3.60 -14.23
C GLU A 424 15.03 -2.90 -14.83
N GLY A 425 14.89 -2.49 -16.10
CA GLY A 425 15.96 -1.84 -16.83
C GLY A 425 17.25 -2.68 -16.91
N GLN A 426 18.38 -1.98 -16.85
CA GLN A 426 19.75 -2.48 -16.91
C GLN A 426 20.56 -2.08 -15.66
N MET A 427 19.89 -1.75 -14.55
CA MET A 427 20.54 -1.36 -13.29
C MET A 427 21.42 -2.49 -12.74
N LYS A 428 22.65 -2.13 -12.32
CA LYS A 428 23.61 -3.07 -11.73
C LYS A 428 24.12 -2.58 -10.37
N ALA A 429 24.52 -3.52 -9.51
CA ALA A 429 24.94 -3.25 -8.14
C ALA A 429 26.26 -2.44 -8.04
N GLU A 430 27.03 -2.37 -9.11
CA GLU A 430 28.19 -1.49 -9.23
C GLU A 430 27.81 0.00 -9.43
N ASN A 431 26.57 0.33 -9.79
CA ASN A 431 26.18 1.68 -10.19
C ASN A 431 25.75 2.61 -9.03
N PHE A 432 25.93 2.21 -7.76
CA PHE A 432 25.56 3.07 -6.64
C PHE A 432 26.34 4.39 -6.68
N LEU A 433 25.64 5.50 -6.46
CA LEU A 433 26.22 6.84 -6.62
C LEU A 433 26.99 7.33 -5.40
N ALA A 434 26.62 6.88 -4.19
CA ALA A 434 27.30 7.27 -2.96
C ALA A 434 28.59 6.45 -2.75
N ASP A 435 29.69 7.09 -2.34
CA ASP A 435 31.02 6.47 -2.25
C ASP A 435 31.65 6.50 -0.84
N ASP A 436 31.02 7.16 0.12
CA ASP A 436 31.51 7.23 1.49
C ASP A 436 31.57 5.84 2.17
N PRO A 437 32.45 5.63 3.16
CA PRO A 437 32.66 4.31 3.77
C PRO A 437 31.40 3.67 4.37
N LEU A 438 30.52 4.47 4.98
CA LEU A 438 29.28 3.98 5.55
C LEU A 438 28.29 3.60 4.44
N SER A 439 28.23 4.36 3.34
CA SER A 439 27.39 4.02 2.20
C SER A 439 27.82 2.70 1.57
N ARG A 440 29.12 2.47 1.38
CA ARG A 440 29.64 1.20 0.87
C ARG A 440 29.22 0.00 1.75
N THR A 441 29.30 0.17 3.06
CA THR A 441 28.85 -0.85 4.03
C THR A 441 27.36 -1.14 3.91
N ILE A 442 26.52 -0.10 3.74
CA ILE A 442 25.08 -0.26 3.54
C ILE A 442 24.78 -0.96 2.20
N GLN A 443 25.47 -0.54 1.13
CA GLN A 443 25.30 -1.08 -0.21
C GLN A 443 25.60 -2.58 -0.29
N ASP A 444 26.46 -3.12 0.57
CA ASP A 444 26.73 -4.55 0.66
C ASP A 444 25.48 -5.40 0.90
N PHE A 445 24.42 -4.79 1.45
CA PHE A 445 23.12 -5.43 1.66
C PHE A 445 22.11 -5.21 0.53
N TYR A 446 22.34 -4.27 -0.39
CA TYR A 446 21.30 -3.81 -1.33
C TYR A 446 21.51 -4.23 -2.79
N GLY A 447 22.71 -4.69 -3.18
CA GLY A 447 23.01 -5.07 -4.56
C GLY A 447 23.21 -6.58 -4.77
N PRO A 448 22.60 -7.20 -5.82
CA PRO A 448 22.89 -8.58 -6.19
C PRO A 448 24.39 -8.85 -6.32
N GLY A 449 24.84 -9.99 -5.79
CA GLY A 449 26.26 -10.38 -5.77
C GLY A 449 27.08 -9.75 -4.64
N ARG A 450 26.52 -8.82 -3.85
CA ARG A 450 27.19 -8.27 -2.66
C ARG A 450 26.95 -9.11 -1.40
N PRO A 451 27.88 -9.09 -0.40
CA PRO A 451 27.91 -10.07 0.69
C PRO A 451 26.63 -10.15 1.55
N GLY A 452 25.97 -9.02 1.80
CA GLY A 452 24.78 -8.93 2.66
C GLY A 452 23.45 -9.06 1.92
N PHE A 453 23.45 -9.08 0.58
CA PHE A 453 22.23 -9.00 -0.21
C PHE A 453 21.30 -10.20 0.00
N ASP A 454 21.85 -11.41 0.05
CA ASP A 454 21.05 -12.63 0.26
C ASP A 454 20.37 -12.66 1.63
N PHE A 455 21.00 -12.05 2.64
CA PHE A 455 20.39 -11.87 3.96
C PHE A 455 19.21 -10.89 3.89
N LEU A 456 19.42 -9.69 3.34
CA LEU A 456 18.35 -8.69 3.24
C LEU A 456 17.19 -9.19 2.36
N ARG A 457 17.49 -9.87 1.26
CA ARG A 457 16.49 -10.54 0.41
C ARG A 457 15.70 -11.59 1.16
N SER A 458 16.35 -12.36 2.05
CA SER A 458 15.64 -13.33 2.91
C SER A 458 14.76 -12.64 3.94
N VAL A 459 15.16 -11.47 4.46
CA VAL A 459 14.32 -10.63 5.33
C VAL A 459 13.07 -10.13 4.58
N TRP A 460 13.23 -9.62 3.36
CA TRP A 460 12.11 -9.20 2.52
C TRP A 460 11.16 -10.37 2.21
N GLN A 461 11.68 -11.47 1.70
CA GLN A 461 10.88 -12.66 1.36
C GLN A 461 10.17 -13.25 2.59
N GLY A 462 10.89 -13.40 3.70
CA GLY A 462 10.34 -13.95 4.94
C GLY A 462 9.24 -13.05 5.52
N THR A 463 9.44 -11.73 5.50
CA THR A 463 8.42 -10.76 5.91
C THR A 463 7.19 -10.83 5.01
N TRP A 464 7.40 -10.95 3.69
CA TRP A 464 6.30 -11.06 2.74
C TRP A 464 5.48 -12.34 2.96
N PHE A 465 6.13 -13.49 3.14
CA PHE A 465 5.45 -14.75 3.45
C PHE A 465 4.63 -14.69 4.75
N ILE A 466 5.17 -14.14 5.83
CA ILE A 466 4.41 -14.05 7.08
C ILE A 466 3.23 -13.08 6.95
N VAL A 467 3.39 -11.97 6.23
CA VAL A 467 2.29 -11.03 5.95
C VAL A 467 1.19 -11.71 5.14
N LEU A 468 1.52 -12.43 4.06
CA LEU A 468 0.56 -13.20 3.28
C LEU A 468 -0.14 -14.27 4.14
N ALA A 469 0.62 -15.01 4.96
CA ALA A 469 0.07 -16.03 5.86
C ALA A 469 -0.96 -15.41 6.83
N LEU A 470 -0.64 -14.25 7.41
CA LEU A 470 -1.54 -13.55 8.33
C LEU A 470 -2.77 -12.95 7.62
N CYS A 471 -2.62 -12.44 6.39
CA CYS A 471 -3.76 -12.05 5.57
C CYS A 471 -4.69 -13.24 5.30
N GLY A 472 -4.12 -14.38 4.90
CA GLY A 472 -4.85 -15.63 4.64
C GLY A 472 -5.52 -16.22 5.89
N ALA A 473 -4.85 -16.17 7.04
CA ALA A 473 -5.39 -16.62 8.33
C ALA A 473 -6.70 -15.93 8.72
N GLY A 474 -6.97 -14.74 8.17
CA GLY A 474 -8.25 -14.04 8.32
C GLY A 474 -9.46 -14.85 7.85
N LEU A 475 -9.27 -15.91 7.05
CA LEU A 475 -10.30 -16.88 6.67
C LEU A 475 -10.86 -17.64 7.88
N PHE A 476 -9.97 -18.06 8.79
CA PHE A 476 -10.28 -18.89 9.95
C PHE A 476 -10.56 -18.08 11.22
N LEU A 477 -10.16 -16.80 11.22
CA LEU A 477 -10.26 -15.93 12.38
C LEU A 477 -11.54 -15.08 12.34
N ARG A 478 -12.22 -15.00 13.49
CA ARG A 478 -13.38 -14.13 13.70
C ARG A 478 -13.11 -13.15 14.82
N SER A 479 -13.18 -11.85 14.51
CA SER A 479 -13.12 -10.74 15.46
C SER A 479 -13.87 -9.53 14.89
N PRO A 480 -14.39 -8.62 15.74
CA PRO A 480 -15.05 -7.39 15.27
C PRO A 480 -14.20 -6.60 14.28
N ALA A 481 -12.89 -6.48 14.55
CA ALA A 481 -11.94 -5.81 13.66
C ALA A 481 -11.84 -6.48 12.29
N LEU A 482 -11.75 -7.81 12.23
CA LEU A 482 -11.60 -8.57 10.99
C LEU A 482 -12.86 -8.56 10.11
N VAL A 483 -14.05 -8.42 10.70
CA VAL A 483 -15.33 -8.37 9.98
C VAL A 483 -15.88 -6.95 9.80
N SER A 484 -15.12 -5.94 10.23
CA SER A 484 -15.48 -4.53 10.13
C SER A 484 -15.55 -4.05 8.67
N GLN A 485 -16.31 -2.98 8.41
CA GLN A 485 -16.31 -2.34 7.09
C GLN A 485 -14.91 -1.93 6.62
N PRO A 486 -14.04 -1.28 7.43
CA PRO A 486 -12.70 -0.92 6.98
C PRO A 486 -11.83 -2.11 6.57
N ALA A 487 -11.89 -3.22 7.31
CA ALA A 487 -11.18 -4.44 6.92
C ALA A 487 -11.75 -5.05 5.63
N ALA A 488 -13.06 -4.91 5.38
CA ALA A 488 -13.66 -5.30 4.11
C ALA A 488 -13.21 -4.39 2.95
N ILE A 489 -13.12 -3.07 3.17
CA ILE A 489 -12.62 -2.10 2.18
C ILE A 489 -11.19 -2.47 1.77
N ALA A 490 -10.30 -2.74 2.73
CA ALA A 490 -8.93 -3.13 2.43
C ALA A 490 -8.87 -4.43 1.60
N ARG A 491 -9.62 -5.48 1.99
CA ARG A 491 -9.65 -6.74 1.22
C ARG A 491 -10.23 -6.60 -0.17
N ILE A 492 -11.33 -5.84 -0.33
CA ILE A 492 -11.94 -5.61 -1.64
C ILE A 492 -11.04 -4.76 -2.52
N SER A 493 -10.33 -3.77 -1.96
CA SER A 493 -9.34 -2.99 -2.71
C SER A 493 -8.22 -3.90 -3.26
N LEU A 494 -7.72 -4.83 -2.44
CA LEU A 494 -6.72 -5.82 -2.87
C LEU A 494 -7.29 -6.84 -3.87
N ALA A 495 -8.56 -7.21 -3.75
CA ALA A 495 -9.24 -8.05 -4.74
C ALA A 495 -9.38 -7.31 -6.09
N CYS A 496 -9.76 -6.03 -6.08
CA CYS A 496 -9.80 -5.18 -7.27
C CYS A 496 -8.40 -5.05 -7.91
N LEU A 497 -7.35 -4.89 -7.10
CA LEU A 497 -5.97 -4.90 -7.56
C LEU A 497 -5.62 -6.24 -8.24
N PHE A 498 -5.96 -7.38 -7.65
CA PHE A 498 -5.68 -8.69 -8.24
C PHE A 498 -6.42 -8.89 -9.56
N VAL A 499 -7.68 -8.47 -9.63
CA VAL A 499 -8.45 -8.48 -10.89
C VAL A 499 -7.77 -7.61 -11.94
N PHE A 500 -7.37 -6.38 -11.59
CA PHE A 500 -6.65 -5.50 -12.51
C PHE A 500 -5.35 -6.15 -13.01
N LEU A 501 -4.54 -6.73 -12.11
CA LEU A 501 -3.26 -7.36 -12.45
C LEU A 501 -3.41 -8.67 -13.23
N MET A 502 -4.53 -9.38 -13.08
CA MET A 502 -4.83 -10.53 -13.94
C MET A 502 -4.98 -10.12 -15.40
N PHE A 503 -5.63 -8.98 -15.68
CA PHE A 503 -5.90 -8.54 -17.05
C PHE A 503 -4.84 -7.61 -17.64
N SER A 504 -4.15 -6.81 -16.82
CA SER A 504 -3.17 -5.81 -17.27
C SER A 504 -1.73 -6.34 -17.30
N GLU A 505 -0.76 -5.52 -17.69
CA GLU A 505 0.66 -5.80 -17.42
C GLU A 505 0.88 -6.08 -15.92
N GLY A 506 1.74 -7.06 -15.60
CA GLY A 506 1.91 -7.62 -14.26
C GLY A 506 3.38 -7.76 -13.83
N ARG A 507 3.72 -7.13 -12.71
CA ARG A 507 4.99 -7.28 -11.97
C ARG A 507 4.72 -7.26 -10.47
N ALA A 508 5.57 -7.90 -9.67
CA ALA A 508 5.42 -7.89 -8.20
C ALA A 508 5.47 -6.47 -7.61
N ARG A 509 6.22 -5.53 -8.21
CA ARG A 509 6.22 -4.11 -7.80
C ARG A 509 4.86 -3.44 -7.86
N PHE A 510 3.93 -3.92 -8.68
CA PHE A 510 2.58 -3.34 -8.76
C PHE A 510 1.72 -3.67 -7.52
N LEU A 511 2.19 -4.56 -6.64
CA LEU A 511 1.64 -4.74 -5.30
C LEU A 511 2.19 -3.73 -4.29
N TYR A 512 3.33 -3.09 -4.59
CA TYR A 512 4.14 -2.38 -3.61
C TYR A 512 3.40 -1.20 -2.97
N LEU A 513 2.65 -0.42 -3.78
CA LEU A 513 1.80 0.68 -3.27
C LEU A 513 0.70 0.22 -2.30
N TYR A 514 0.38 -1.08 -2.28
CA TYR A 514 -0.63 -1.70 -1.43
C TYR A 514 -0.04 -2.49 -0.24
N VAL A 515 1.28 -2.55 -0.08
CA VAL A 515 1.95 -3.17 1.09
C VAL A 515 1.36 -2.70 2.43
N PRO A 516 1.04 -1.40 2.63
CA PRO A 516 0.30 -0.93 3.81
C PRO A 516 -0.97 -1.72 4.13
N PHE A 517 -1.79 -2.07 3.13
CA PHE A 517 -3.04 -2.81 3.34
C PHE A 517 -2.79 -4.25 3.77
N PHE A 518 -1.80 -4.91 3.16
CA PHE A 518 -1.37 -6.24 3.59
C PHE A 518 -0.90 -6.23 5.04
N ILE A 519 -0.07 -5.26 5.43
CA ILE A 519 0.43 -5.12 6.80
C ILE A 519 -0.71 -4.83 7.79
N VAL A 520 -1.65 -3.93 7.45
CA VAL A 520 -2.83 -3.65 8.28
C VAL A 520 -3.66 -4.92 8.48
N LEU A 521 -4.02 -5.63 7.41
CA LEU A 521 -4.81 -6.86 7.54
C LEU A 521 -4.08 -7.95 8.32
N GLY A 522 -2.79 -8.12 8.08
CA GLY A 522 -1.94 -9.06 8.80
C GLY A 522 -1.87 -8.74 10.31
N SER A 523 -1.77 -7.47 10.68
CA SER A 523 -1.73 -7.05 12.09
C SER A 523 -3.05 -7.30 12.81
N LEU A 524 -4.19 -7.16 12.13
CA LEU A 524 -5.51 -7.50 12.69
C LEU A 524 -5.64 -9.01 12.97
N SER A 525 -5.16 -9.86 12.04
CA SER A 525 -5.14 -11.31 12.23
C SER A 525 -4.22 -11.70 13.38
N LEU A 526 -3.01 -11.14 13.44
CA LEU A 526 -2.04 -11.42 14.49
C LEU A 526 -2.54 -10.97 15.87
N LEU A 527 -3.20 -9.81 15.95
CA LEU A 527 -3.86 -9.36 17.18
C LEU A 527 -4.89 -10.39 17.65
N ARG A 528 -5.72 -10.92 16.74
CA ARG A 528 -6.71 -11.94 17.10
C ARG A 528 -6.05 -13.23 17.58
N LEU A 529 -4.97 -13.68 16.93
CA LEU A 529 -4.21 -14.84 17.37
C LEU A 529 -3.63 -14.64 18.79
N GLN A 530 -3.04 -13.48 19.08
CA GLN A 530 -2.55 -13.15 20.43
C GLN A 530 -3.66 -13.23 21.49
N GLN A 531 -4.87 -12.76 21.16
CA GLN A 531 -6.03 -12.80 22.06
C GLN A 531 -6.56 -14.22 22.30
N LEU A 532 -6.41 -15.12 21.32
CA LEU A 532 -6.80 -16.53 21.47
C LEU A 532 -5.81 -17.28 22.38
N VAL A 533 -4.51 -17.08 22.14
CA VAL A 533 -3.44 -17.74 22.93
C VAL A 533 -3.47 -17.31 24.41
N ARG A 534 -3.75 -16.04 24.69
CA ARG A 534 -3.80 -15.53 26.08
C ARG A 534 -5.03 -15.99 26.87
N GLY A 535 -6.00 -16.65 26.24
CA GLY A 535 -7.29 -17.01 26.84
C GLY A 535 -8.14 -15.77 27.14
N HIS A 536 -9.43 -15.77 26.82
CA HIS A 536 -10.32 -14.67 27.26
C HIS A 536 -10.55 -14.78 28.78
N PRO A 537 -10.08 -13.84 29.63
CA PRO A 537 -10.47 -13.84 31.05
C PRO A 537 -11.93 -13.41 31.24
N ALA A 538 -12.58 -12.90 30.19
CA ALA A 538 -13.87 -12.21 30.28
C ALA A 538 -15.08 -13.12 30.53
N ARG A 539 -15.02 -14.43 30.27
CA ARG A 539 -16.18 -15.33 30.50
C ARG A 539 -16.24 -15.97 31.89
N HIS A 540 -15.18 -15.90 32.70
CA HIS A 540 -15.18 -16.50 34.04
C HIS A 540 -15.60 -15.54 35.17
N ARG A 541 -15.61 -14.22 34.93
CA ARG A 541 -15.96 -13.23 35.97
C ARG A 541 -17.46 -12.95 36.09
N GLU A 542 -18.24 -13.15 35.03
CA GLU A 542 -19.70 -13.02 35.09
C GLU A 542 -20.38 -14.26 35.69
N ARG A 543 -19.86 -15.47 35.44
CA ARG A 543 -20.40 -16.70 36.06
C ARG A 543 -20.22 -16.76 37.58
N ARG A 544 -19.22 -16.10 38.16
CA ARG A 544 -19.04 -16.03 39.62
C ARG A 544 -19.85 -14.91 40.31
N ARG A 545 -20.47 -14.00 39.55
CA ARG A 545 -21.36 -12.96 40.12
C ARG A 545 -22.85 -13.32 40.01
N GLY A 546 -23.21 -14.33 39.20
CA GLY A 546 -24.58 -14.83 39.08
C GLY A 546 -24.94 -16.01 40.00
N GLN A 547 -24.04 -16.41 40.91
CA GLN A 547 -24.29 -17.46 41.90
C GLN A 547 -23.94 -16.92 43.29
N ALA A 548 -24.75 -15.98 43.78
CA ALA A 548 -24.91 -15.75 45.21
C ALA A 548 -26.30 -16.29 45.59
N PRO A 549 -26.43 -17.24 46.52
CA PRO A 549 -27.72 -17.76 46.91
C PRO A 549 -28.53 -16.68 47.64
N SER A 550 -29.77 -16.50 47.18
CA SER A 550 -30.83 -15.78 47.89
C SER A 550 -31.25 -16.63 49.09
N SER A 551 -30.92 -16.17 50.30
CA SER A 551 -31.56 -16.63 51.53
C SER A 551 -31.40 -15.57 52.63
N ALA A 552 -32.49 -14.87 52.94
CA ALA A 552 -32.88 -14.40 54.28
C ALA A 552 -33.99 -13.35 54.09
N ALA A 553 -35.23 -13.82 53.99
CA ALA A 553 -36.38 -13.05 54.43
C ALA A 553 -36.57 -13.41 55.91
N GLU A 554 -36.13 -12.51 56.79
CA GLU A 554 -36.51 -12.55 58.20
C GLU A 554 -37.79 -11.73 58.37
N VAL A 555 -38.84 -12.44 58.76
CA VAL A 555 -40.06 -11.91 59.36
C VAL A 555 -39.78 -11.77 60.84
N VAL A 556 -39.84 -10.56 61.40
CA VAL A 556 -40.24 -10.33 62.80
C VAL A 556 -40.96 -8.98 62.88
N GLU A 557 -42.03 -9.00 63.68
CA GLU A 557 -43.01 -7.99 64.11
C GLU A 557 -42.58 -6.52 64.21
#